data_AF-V6U2P4-F1
#
_entry.id   AF-V6U2P4-F1
#
_cell.length_a   1.000
_cell.length_b   1.000
_cell.length_c   1.000
_cell.angle_alpha   90.00
_cell.angle_beta   90.00
_cell.angle_gamma   90.00
#
_symmetry.space_group_name_H-M   'P 1'
#
loop_
_entity.id
_entity.type
_entity.pdbx_description
1 polymer ?
#
loop_
_entity_poly.entity_id
_entity_poly.type
_entity_poly.pdbx_seq_one_letter_code
_entity_poly.pdbx_strand_id
1 'polypeptide(L)'
;MCRWLLPLHGGGCYKVDTEPGNLMCKTAEGGICTITTSQYFKIPGATDKQQSVLACENPVGTTVGGNAYVGVEGCRTCEAPTAATGMAAAKCTACDEGKALTSSGYGCVTCSIAGCSTCRADNVCEACGDGYRLEGDTCVSTGPNLSTGAIAGISVTKSSPALCC
;
A
#
# COMPACT_ATOMS: atom_id res chain seq x y z
N MET A 1 -33.27 15.13 4.15
CA MET A 1 -33.09 13.68 3.93
C MET A 1 -33.00 13.43 2.43
N CYS A 2 -31.99 12.67 1.99
CA CYS A 2 -31.81 12.27 0.60
C CYS A 2 -32.86 11.20 0.26
N ARG A 3 -34.07 11.61 -0.14
CA ARG A 3 -35.11 10.65 -0.50
C ARG A 3 -34.70 9.94 -1.80
N TRP A 4 -34.47 8.62 -1.74
CA TRP A 4 -34.02 7.79 -2.87
C TRP A 4 -32.62 8.13 -3.41
N LEU A 5 -31.79 8.81 -2.60
CA LEU A 5 -30.44 9.23 -2.95
C LEU A 5 -29.50 8.95 -1.78
N LEU A 6 -28.19 8.82 -2.05
CA LEU A 6 -27.21 8.52 -1.01
C LEU A 6 -26.57 9.80 -0.49
N PRO A 7 -26.36 9.94 0.83
CA PRO A 7 -25.73 11.12 1.42
C PRO A 7 -24.23 11.20 1.08
N LEU A 8 -23.76 12.39 0.68
CA LEU A 8 -22.36 12.67 0.38
C LEU A 8 -21.66 13.40 1.56
N HIS A 9 -20.36 13.18 1.72
CA HIS A 9 -19.53 13.99 2.62
C HIS A 9 -19.53 15.45 2.18
N GLY A 10 -19.76 16.40 3.11
CA GLY A 10 -19.85 17.84 2.80
C GLY A 10 -21.26 18.37 2.50
N GLY A 11 -22.28 17.51 2.58
CA GLY A 11 -23.68 17.87 2.35
C GLY A 11 -24.10 17.70 0.90
N GLY A 12 -25.23 17.04 0.68
CA GLY A 12 -25.75 16.73 -0.66
C GLY A 12 -26.14 15.26 -0.79
N CYS A 13 -26.65 14.91 -1.97
CA CYS A 13 -27.15 13.57 -2.27
C CYS A 13 -26.65 13.14 -3.66
N TYR A 14 -26.24 11.88 -3.83
CA TYR A 14 -25.81 11.32 -5.11
C TYR A 14 -26.69 10.15 -5.57
N LYS A 15 -26.72 9.91 -6.89
CA LYS A 15 -27.39 8.76 -7.54
C LYS A 15 -26.37 7.69 -7.91
N VAL A 16 -26.70 6.43 -7.69
CA VAL A 16 -25.84 5.28 -8.04
C VAL A 16 -25.65 5.14 -9.56
N ASP A 17 -26.59 5.68 -10.31
CA ASP A 17 -26.75 5.58 -11.76
C ASP A 17 -26.31 6.87 -12.49
N THR A 18 -25.78 7.86 -11.78
CA THR A 18 -25.29 9.13 -12.36
C THR A 18 -23.96 9.53 -11.74
N GLU A 19 -23.06 10.09 -12.53
CA GLU A 19 -21.78 10.63 -12.02
C GLU A 19 -22.03 11.81 -11.07
N PRO A 20 -21.30 11.91 -9.92
CA PRO A 20 -20.17 11.07 -9.47
C PRO A 20 -20.56 9.76 -8.76
N GLY A 21 -21.84 9.50 -8.52
CA GLY A 21 -22.27 8.42 -7.64
C GLY A 21 -22.06 7.00 -8.17
N ASN A 22 -22.13 6.80 -9.50
CA ASN A 22 -21.78 5.52 -10.15
C ASN A 22 -20.30 5.15 -10.02
N LEU A 23 -19.42 6.12 -9.75
CA LEU A 23 -18.00 5.88 -9.48
C LEU A 23 -17.75 5.38 -8.06
N MET A 24 -18.68 5.62 -7.13
CA MET A 24 -18.56 5.26 -5.72
C MET A 24 -19.29 3.98 -5.38
N CYS A 25 -20.50 3.84 -5.95
CA CYS A 25 -21.45 2.82 -5.57
C CYS A 25 -21.97 2.11 -6.82
N LYS A 26 -21.97 0.77 -6.80
CA LYS A 26 -22.59 -0.08 -7.83
C LYS A 26 -24.03 -0.42 -7.51
N THR A 27 -24.34 -0.60 -6.23
CA THR A 27 -25.67 -1.00 -5.77
C THR A 27 -25.97 -0.33 -4.44
N ALA A 28 -27.16 0.25 -4.33
CA ALA A 28 -27.66 0.81 -3.09
C ALA A 28 -29.05 0.26 -2.75
N GLU A 29 -29.29 0.13 -1.46
CA GLU A 29 -30.55 -0.34 -0.89
C GLU A 29 -30.89 0.55 0.31
N GLY A 30 -32.15 0.98 0.43
CA GLY A 30 -32.60 1.80 1.55
C GLY A 30 -31.86 3.12 1.72
N GLY A 31 -31.26 3.68 0.67
CA GLY A 31 -30.45 4.92 0.74
C GLY A 31 -29.01 4.70 1.22
N ILE A 32 -28.54 3.45 1.28
CA ILE A 32 -27.19 3.07 1.71
C ILE A 32 -26.51 2.31 0.58
N CYS A 33 -25.23 2.61 0.32
CA CYS A 33 -24.46 1.81 -0.63
C CYS A 33 -24.16 0.42 -0.04
N THR A 34 -24.58 -0.63 -0.73
CA THR A 34 -24.36 -2.02 -0.33
C THR A 34 -23.19 -2.65 -1.07
N ILE A 35 -22.97 -2.27 -2.34
CA ILE A 35 -21.84 -2.72 -3.16
C ILE A 35 -21.11 -1.49 -3.69
N THR A 36 -19.83 -1.34 -3.31
CA THR A 36 -18.97 -0.25 -3.76
C THR A 36 -18.22 -0.61 -5.05
N THR A 37 -17.67 0.41 -5.70
CA THR A 37 -16.55 0.21 -6.64
C THR A 37 -15.27 -0.11 -5.85
N SER A 38 -14.25 -0.64 -6.51
CA SER A 38 -13.01 -1.06 -5.83
C SER A 38 -12.21 0.10 -5.22
N GLN A 39 -12.48 1.34 -5.64
CA GLN A 39 -11.82 2.56 -5.15
C GLN A 39 -12.49 3.13 -3.88
N TYR A 40 -13.59 2.53 -3.44
CA TYR A 40 -14.36 2.95 -2.29
C TYR A 40 -14.67 1.73 -1.41
N PHE A 41 -14.78 1.96 -0.12
CA PHE A 41 -15.21 0.95 0.82
C PHE A 41 -16.49 1.37 1.55
N LYS A 42 -17.30 0.38 1.92
CA LYS A 42 -18.50 0.59 2.73
C LYS A 42 -18.10 0.88 4.17
N ILE A 43 -18.68 1.92 4.75
CA ILE A 43 -18.49 2.25 6.16
C ILE A 43 -19.38 1.35 7.03
N PRO A 44 -18.80 0.54 7.93
CA PRO A 44 -19.58 -0.28 8.85
C PRO A 44 -20.52 0.56 9.73
N GLY A 45 -21.77 0.12 9.88
CA GLY A 45 -22.75 0.76 10.76
C GLY A 45 -23.36 2.07 10.24
N ALA A 46 -23.04 2.49 9.02
CA ALA A 46 -23.66 3.68 8.42
C ALA A 46 -25.16 3.49 8.18
N THR A 47 -25.93 4.53 8.48
CA THR A 47 -27.37 4.62 8.22
C THR A 47 -27.66 5.45 6.96
N ASP A 48 -28.91 5.45 6.50
CA ASP A 48 -29.40 6.24 5.36
C ASP A 48 -29.29 7.77 5.53
N LYS A 49 -28.97 8.22 6.75
CA LYS A 49 -28.73 9.63 7.09
C LYS A 49 -27.25 9.99 7.17
N GLN A 50 -26.36 9.01 7.05
CA GLN A 50 -24.92 9.16 7.19
C GLN A 50 -24.21 8.72 5.93
N GLN A 51 -23.03 9.26 5.71
CA GLN A 51 -22.16 8.79 4.64
C GLN A 51 -21.95 7.27 4.74
N SER A 52 -22.27 6.54 3.68
CA SER A 52 -22.18 5.07 3.67
C SER A 52 -20.91 4.52 3.03
N VAL A 53 -20.16 5.36 2.30
CA VAL A 53 -18.94 4.97 1.59
C VAL A 53 -17.83 6.01 1.79
N LEU A 54 -16.59 5.55 1.78
CA LEU A 54 -15.40 6.39 1.84
C LEU A 54 -14.40 5.93 0.77
N ALA A 55 -13.67 6.87 0.18
CA ALA A 55 -12.64 6.57 -0.79
C ALA A 55 -11.46 5.85 -0.11
N CYS A 56 -10.89 4.86 -0.79
CA CYS A 56 -9.72 4.12 -0.32
C CYS A 56 -8.53 5.05 -0.07
N GLU A 57 -8.37 6.11 -0.87
CA GLU A 57 -7.25 7.03 -0.78
C GLU A 57 -7.43 8.17 0.23
N ASN A 58 -8.53 8.23 0.99
CA ASN A 58 -8.86 9.39 1.83
C ASN A 58 -8.29 9.24 3.26
N PRO A 59 -7.16 9.88 3.62
CA PRO A 59 -6.57 9.78 4.96
C PRO A 59 -7.33 10.60 6.02
N VAL A 60 -8.15 11.58 5.62
CA VAL A 60 -8.92 12.43 6.55
C VAL A 60 -10.02 11.61 7.23
N GLY A 61 -10.64 10.72 6.46
CA GLY A 61 -11.66 9.81 6.95
C GLY A 61 -13.01 10.44 7.25
N THR A 62 -13.79 9.74 8.06
CA THR A 62 -15.12 10.15 8.52
C THR A 62 -15.49 9.46 9.83
N THR A 63 -16.52 9.95 10.50
CA THR A 63 -17.01 9.36 11.76
C THR A 63 -18.44 8.88 11.63
N VAL A 64 -18.69 7.63 12.02
CA VAL A 64 -20.02 7.01 12.01
C VAL A 64 -20.22 6.24 13.31
N GLY A 65 -21.32 6.54 14.02
CA GLY A 65 -21.70 5.80 15.23
C GLY A 65 -20.67 5.88 16.37
N GLY A 66 -19.87 6.95 16.43
CA GLY A 66 -18.79 7.10 17.43
C GLY A 66 -17.46 6.44 17.05
N ASN A 67 -17.40 5.74 15.91
CA ASN A 67 -16.16 5.21 15.34
C ASN A 67 -15.63 6.11 14.23
N ALA A 68 -14.32 6.11 14.03
CA ALA A 68 -13.63 6.81 12.97
C ALA A 68 -13.14 5.82 11.91
N TYR A 69 -13.35 6.14 10.63
CA TYR A 69 -12.96 5.33 9.50
C TYR A 69 -12.08 6.15 8.56
N VAL A 70 -10.92 5.63 8.19
CA VAL A 70 -9.97 6.30 7.28
C VAL A 70 -9.60 5.39 6.11
N GLY A 71 -9.28 6.01 4.99
CA GLY A 71 -8.51 5.38 3.91
C GLY A 71 -7.01 5.49 4.15
N VAL A 72 -6.24 5.04 3.16
CA VAL A 72 -4.78 5.07 3.13
C VAL A 72 -4.35 5.95 1.98
N GLU A 73 -3.56 6.99 2.23
CA GLU A 73 -3.07 7.89 1.18
C GLU A 73 -2.34 7.12 0.07
N GLY A 74 -2.67 7.40 -1.19
CA GLY A 74 -2.10 6.72 -2.36
C GLY A 74 -2.58 5.28 -2.56
N CYS A 75 -3.69 4.90 -1.91
CA CYS A 75 -4.33 3.60 -2.07
C CYS A 75 -5.42 3.63 -3.14
N ARG A 76 -5.19 2.89 -4.23
CA ARG A 76 -6.11 2.79 -5.36
C ARG A 76 -7.30 1.86 -5.10
N THR A 77 -7.04 0.72 -4.47
CA THR A 77 -8.09 -0.25 -4.11
C THR A 77 -7.91 -0.77 -2.71
N CYS A 78 -9.02 -1.03 -2.01
CA CYS A 78 -8.98 -1.44 -0.62
C CYS A 78 -10.13 -2.37 -0.23
N GLU A 79 -9.97 -3.04 0.90
CA GLU A 79 -10.98 -3.80 1.59
C GLU A 79 -11.52 -2.99 2.78
N ALA A 80 -12.83 -3.05 2.97
CA ALA A 80 -13.48 -2.37 4.08
C ALA A 80 -12.94 -2.88 5.43
N PRO A 81 -12.72 -2.00 6.40
CA PRO A 81 -12.36 -2.42 7.74
C PRO A 81 -13.49 -3.27 8.34
N THR A 82 -13.12 -4.28 9.13
CA THR A 82 -14.07 -4.89 10.05
C THR A 82 -14.49 -3.87 11.11
N ALA A 83 -15.73 -3.93 11.57
CA ALA A 83 -16.24 -2.99 12.56
C ALA A 83 -15.37 -3.06 13.84
N ALA A 84 -14.59 -2.02 14.08
CA ALA A 84 -13.78 -1.86 15.27
C ALA A 84 -14.42 -0.85 16.22
N THR A 85 -14.03 -0.93 17.50
CA THR A 85 -14.27 0.14 18.47
C THR A 85 -13.19 1.19 18.32
N GLY A 86 -13.57 2.45 18.12
CA GLY A 86 -12.63 3.55 17.93
C GLY A 86 -12.29 3.78 16.47
N MET A 87 -11.02 3.68 16.09
CA MET A 87 -10.52 4.04 14.75
C MET A 87 -10.17 2.81 13.92
N ALA A 88 -10.60 2.77 12.66
CA ALA A 88 -10.31 1.69 11.72
C ALA A 88 -9.92 2.22 10.34
N ALA A 89 -8.82 1.70 9.80
CA ALA A 89 -8.37 2.00 8.44
C ALA A 89 -8.82 0.91 7.47
N ALA A 90 -9.18 1.29 6.25
CA ALA A 90 -9.34 0.33 5.17
C ALA A 90 -8.00 -0.36 4.86
N LYS A 91 -8.05 -1.66 4.57
CA LYS A 91 -6.85 -2.40 4.19
C LYS A 91 -6.59 -2.20 2.72
N CYS A 92 -5.50 -1.54 2.37
CA CYS A 92 -5.13 -1.33 0.99
C CYS A 92 -4.71 -2.64 0.32
N THR A 93 -5.19 -2.86 -0.91
CA THR A 93 -4.88 -4.05 -1.73
C THR A 93 -4.08 -3.69 -2.97
N ALA A 94 -4.17 -2.46 -3.45
CA ALA A 94 -3.31 -1.93 -4.51
C ALA A 94 -3.09 -0.43 -4.30
N CYS A 95 -1.83 -0.01 -4.47
CA CYS A 95 -1.44 1.39 -4.46
C CYS A 95 -1.56 2.02 -5.84
N ASP A 96 -1.53 3.35 -5.88
CA ASP A 96 -1.36 4.11 -7.12
C ASP A 96 -0.01 3.83 -7.78
N GLU A 97 0.08 4.19 -9.06
CA GLU A 97 1.27 3.96 -9.87
C GLU A 97 2.52 4.60 -9.23
N GLY A 98 3.62 3.84 -9.18
CA GLY A 98 4.87 4.28 -8.57
C GLY A 98 4.96 4.11 -7.04
N LYS A 99 3.88 3.64 -6.38
CA LYS A 99 3.91 3.26 -4.96
C LYS A 99 3.85 1.74 -4.79
N ALA A 100 4.51 1.25 -3.75
CA ALA A 100 4.49 -0.14 -3.32
C ALA A 100 3.62 -0.28 -2.07
N LEU A 101 2.88 -1.38 -1.99
CA LEU A 101 2.12 -1.73 -0.81
C LEU A 101 3.09 -2.16 0.31
N THR A 102 2.90 -1.61 1.51
CA THR A 102 3.64 -2.05 2.70
C THR A 102 3.23 -3.49 3.07
N SER A 103 4.11 -4.22 3.76
CA SER A 103 3.82 -5.57 4.28
C SER A 103 2.56 -5.62 5.15
N SER A 104 2.26 -4.53 5.86
CA SER A 104 1.06 -4.40 6.70
C SER A 104 -0.25 -4.31 5.91
N GLY A 105 -0.20 -3.85 4.65
CA GLY A 105 -1.39 -3.51 3.85
C GLY A 105 -2.09 -2.21 4.25
N TYR A 106 -1.54 -1.42 5.18
CA TYR A 106 -2.13 -0.15 5.64
C TYR A 106 -1.33 1.08 5.23
N GLY A 107 -0.48 0.94 4.21
CA GLY A 107 0.38 2.00 3.71
C GLY A 107 0.80 1.76 2.27
N CYS A 108 0.92 2.85 1.52
CA CYS A 108 1.44 2.91 0.16
C CYS A 108 2.63 3.85 0.10
N VAL A 109 3.82 3.29 -0.14
CA VAL A 109 5.10 3.99 0.02
C VAL A 109 5.93 3.92 -1.25
N THR A 110 6.78 4.91 -1.46
CA THR A 110 7.80 4.86 -2.52
C THR A 110 8.89 3.86 -2.14
N CYS A 111 9.26 2.99 -3.08
CA CYS A 111 10.26 1.94 -2.85
C CYS A 111 11.23 1.88 -4.03
N SER A 112 12.23 2.77 -4.02
CA SER A 112 13.21 2.89 -5.10
C SER A 112 14.60 2.35 -4.73
N ILE A 113 14.68 1.46 -3.74
CA ILE A 113 15.93 0.87 -3.27
C ILE A 113 16.28 -0.36 -4.09
N ALA A 114 17.46 -0.35 -4.72
CA ALA A 114 17.96 -1.49 -5.48
C ALA A 114 18.10 -2.74 -4.59
N GLY A 115 17.59 -3.88 -5.07
CA GLY A 115 17.62 -5.13 -4.31
C GLY A 115 16.66 -5.20 -3.13
N CYS A 116 15.80 -4.20 -2.93
CA CYS A 116 14.75 -4.25 -1.91
C CYS A 116 13.50 -4.96 -2.45
N SER A 117 13.01 -5.94 -1.70
CA SER A 117 11.77 -6.67 -2.01
C SER A 117 10.56 -6.08 -1.32
N THR A 118 10.73 -5.43 -0.17
CA THR A 118 9.62 -4.81 0.57
C THR A 118 10.11 -3.57 1.31
N CYS A 119 9.36 -2.47 1.18
CA CYS A 119 9.59 -1.24 1.93
C CYS A 119 8.54 -1.05 3.02
N ARG A 120 8.98 -0.68 4.22
CA ARG A 120 8.10 -0.33 5.35
C ARG A 120 7.65 1.13 5.33
N ALA A 121 8.47 2.01 4.75
CA ALA A 121 8.25 3.44 4.61
C ALA A 121 8.91 3.96 3.33
N ASP A 122 8.70 5.23 2.99
CA ASP A 122 9.29 5.85 1.81
C ASP A 122 10.80 5.69 1.78
N ASN A 123 11.29 4.91 0.81
CA ASN A 123 12.70 4.57 0.65
C ASN A 123 13.34 4.03 1.93
N VAL A 124 12.60 3.17 2.64
CA VAL A 124 13.10 2.43 3.80
C VAL A 124 12.81 0.95 3.59
N CYS A 125 13.85 0.18 3.30
CA CYS A 125 13.72 -1.25 3.06
C CYS A 125 13.55 -2.02 4.37
N GLU A 126 12.62 -2.97 4.40
CA GLU A 126 12.48 -3.93 5.51
C GLU A 126 12.98 -5.33 5.14
N ALA A 127 12.92 -5.68 3.85
CA ALA A 127 13.35 -6.98 3.35
C ALA A 127 14.06 -6.84 2.02
N CYS A 128 15.30 -7.31 1.96
CA CYS A 128 16.06 -7.40 0.72
C CYS A 128 15.75 -8.70 -0.02
N GLY A 129 15.82 -8.64 -1.34
CA GLY A 129 15.72 -9.80 -2.21
C GLY A 129 16.98 -10.66 -2.20
N ASP A 130 16.92 -11.78 -2.93
CA ASP A 130 18.03 -12.72 -3.03
C ASP A 130 19.32 -12.05 -3.52
N GLY A 131 20.45 -12.38 -2.88
CA GLY A 131 21.75 -11.80 -3.20
C GLY A 131 22.01 -10.40 -2.62
N TYR A 132 21.11 -9.93 -1.73
CA TYR A 132 21.26 -8.69 -0.99
C TYR A 132 21.13 -8.91 0.51
N ARG A 133 21.82 -8.09 1.30
CA ARG A 133 21.71 -8.04 2.75
C ARG A 133 21.20 -6.67 3.17
N LEU A 134 20.31 -6.65 4.16
CA LEU A 134 19.84 -5.42 4.77
C LEU A 134 20.96 -4.77 5.60
N GLU A 135 21.33 -3.56 5.24
CA GLU A 135 22.23 -2.69 6.00
C GLU A 135 21.51 -1.37 6.29
N GLY A 136 21.07 -1.23 7.55
CA GLY A 136 20.18 -0.14 7.96
C GLY A 136 18.86 -0.23 7.22
N ASP A 137 18.53 0.83 6.50
CA ASP A 137 17.30 0.97 5.72
C ASP A 137 17.50 0.66 4.22
N THR A 138 18.66 0.12 3.84
CA THR A 138 19.03 -0.16 2.44
C THR A 138 19.54 -1.57 2.22
N CYS A 139 19.57 -2.00 0.96
CA CYS A 139 20.07 -3.32 0.58
C CYS A 139 21.43 -3.20 -0.11
N VAL A 140 22.42 -3.91 0.42
CA VAL A 140 23.73 -4.02 -0.19
C VAL A 140 23.88 -5.38 -0.86
N SER A 141 24.44 -5.42 -2.07
CA SER A 141 24.70 -6.69 -2.74
C SER A 141 25.72 -7.49 -1.95
N THR A 142 25.45 -8.77 -1.72
CA THR A 142 26.37 -9.67 -1.01
C THR A 142 27.51 -10.18 -1.91
N GLY A 143 27.64 -9.64 -3.13
CA GLY A 143 28.61 -10.08 -4.13
C GLY A 143 28.28 -11.47 -4.71
N PRO A 144 29.04 -11.95 -5.71
CA PRO A 144 28.94 -13.33 -6.14
C PRO A 144 29.28 -14.23 -4.94
N ASN A 145 28.43 -15.21 -4.68
CA ASN A 145 28.67 -16.25 -3.71
C ASN A 145 30.01 -16.94 -4.06
N LEU A 146 31.10 -16.52 -3.42
CA LEU A 146 32.42 -17.13 -3.63
C LEU A 146 32.55 -18.43 -2.82
N SER A 147 31.45 -19.17 -2.64
CA SER A 147 31.50 -20.52 -2.10
C SER A 147 31.42 -21.50 -3.26
N THR A 148 32.58 -22.08 -3.56
CA THR A 148 32.85 -23.23 -4.44
C THR A 148 33.24 -22.90 -5.89
N GLY A 149 34.52 -22.60 -6.11
CA GLY A 149 35.17 -23.02 -7.37
C GLY A 149 36.11 -22.08 -8.10
N ALA A 150 36.45 -20.88 -7.61
CA ALA A 150 37.43 -20.02 -8.27
C ALA A 150 38.78 -20.00 -7.53
N ILE A 151 39.50 -21.13 -7.56
CA ILE A 151 40.97 -21.08 -7.48
C ILE A 151 41.48 -20.55 -8.82
N ALA A 152 41.43 -19.23 -9.00
CA ALA A 152 42.25 -18.58 -10.02
C ALA A 152 43.70 -18.73 -9.56
N GLY A 153 44.46 -19.56 -10.28
CA GLY A 153 45.83 -19.93 -9.96
C GLY A 153 46.69 -18.70 -9.66
N ILE A 154 47.22 -18.66 -8.44
CA ILE A 154 48.30 -17.75 -8.06
C ILE A 154 49.54 -18.26 -8.80
N SER A 155 49.78 -17.78 -10.02
CA SER A 155 51.09 -17.94 -10.65
C SER A 155 52.06 -17.03 -9.90
N VAL A 156 52.74 -17.61 -8.90
CA VAL A 156 53.87 -16.99 -8.23
C VAL A 156 54.92 -16.70 -9.30
N THR A 157 55.08 -15.44 -9.67
CA THR A 157 56.22 -15.02 -10.48
C THR A 157 57.47 -15.29 -9.65
N LYS A 158 58.23 -16.32 -10.03
CA LYS A 158 59.54 -16.60 -9.47
C LYS A 158 60.45 -15.45 -9.91
N SER A 159 60.50 -14.40 -9.12
CA SER A 159 61.52 -13.36 -9.19
C SER A 159 62.88 -14.00 -8.96
N SER A 160 63.77 -13.77 -9.93
CA SER A 160 65.22 -13.96 -10.00
C SER A 160 66.00 -14.14 -8.69
N PRO A 161 67.21 -14.70 -8.80
CA PRO A 161 68.36 -13.92 -8.40
C PRO A 161 69.27 -13.62 -9.60
N ALA A 162 69.70 -12.36 -9.63
CA ALA A 162 70.75 -11.81 -10.47
C ALA A 162 72.11 -12.49 -10.24
N LEU A 163 73.01 -12.36 -11.22
CA LEU A 163 74.45 -12.00 -11.12
C LEU A 163 75.13 -12.45 -12.43
N CYS A 164 75.50 -11.55 -13.33
CA CYS A 164 76.75 -10.76 -13.36
C CYS A 164 77.91 -11.50 -14.04
N CYS A 165 78.50 -10.78 -15.02
CA CYS A 165 79.72 -11.01 -15.81
C CYS A 165 79.60 -12.00 -16.97
#